data_AF-A0A7X7RUC7-F1
#
_entry.id   AF-A0A7X7RUC7-F1
#
_cell.length_a   1.000
_cell.length_b   1.000
_cell.length_c   1.000
_cell.angle_alpha   90.00
_cell.angle_beta   90.00
_cell.angle_gamma   90.00
#
_symmetry.space_group_name_H-M   'P 1'
#
loop_
_entity.id
_entity.type
_entity.pdbx_description
1 polymer ?
#
loop_
_entity_poly.entity_id
_entity_poly.type
_entity_poly.pdbx_seq_one_letter_code
_entity_poly.pdbx_strand_id
1 'polypeptide(L)'
;MAENKPGNPTAGSGSPATPVLGNPAVIGLAGFALTTFVLQLHNLGLVGLAPVIWLGLVFGGSCQLIAGLMEFKTGNNFGFMAFTGYGAFWISLVFLLSFGTSPLLGEIFPAFKMVGFDL
;
A
#
# COMPACT_ATOMS: atom_id res chain seq x y z
N MET A 1 -5.34 19.81 -65.95
CA MET A 1 -4.41 18.66 -65.87
C MET A 1 -4.17 18.40 -64.39
N ALA A 2 -4.65 17.26 -63.89
CA ALA A 2 -4.47 16.85 -62.50
C ALA A 2 -3.11 16.17 -62.36
N GLU A 3 -2.29 16.62 -61.41
CA GLU A 3 -1.07 15.93 -61.02
C GLU A 3 -1.44 14.84 -60.00
N ASN A 4 -1.54 13.61 -60.48
CA ASN A 4 -1.70 12.42 -59.66
C ASN A 4 -0.29 12.03 -59.15
N LYS A 5 -0.01 12.31 -57.87
CA LYS A 5 1.21 11.84 -57.21
C LYS A 5 1.04 10.34 -56.88
N PRO A 6 1.97 9.47 -57.32
CA PRO A 6 1.89 8.04 -57.04
C PRO A 6 1.89 7.76 -55.54
N GLY A 7 0.98 6.88 -55.13
CA GLY A 7 0.83 6.45 -53.75
C GLY A 7 2.10 5.81 -53.20
N ASN A 8 2.35 6.01 -51.91
CA ASN A 8 3.27 5.17 -51.18
C ASN A 8 2.48 4.08 -50.44
N PRO A 9 2.52 2.81 -50.88
CA PRO A 9 2.23 1.70 -50.02
C PRO A 9 3.52 1.31 -49.30
N THR A 10 3.63 1.53 -47.99
CA THR A 10 4.29 0.57 -47.07
C THR A 10 4.44 1.07 -45.64
N ALA A 11 4.48 0.05 -44.76
CA ALA A 11 4.78 0.06 -43.34
C ALA A 11 3.59 0.41 -42.42
N GLY A 12 2.76 -0.60 -42.15
CA GLY A 12 2.16 -0.72 -40.83
C GLY A 12 3.29 -0.72 -39.80
N SER A 13 3.58 0.45 -39.22
CA SER A 13 4.44 0.56 -38.06
C SER A 13 3.67 -0.08 -36.89
N GLY A 14 3.87 -1.38 -36.71
CA GLY A 14 3.57 -2.02 -35.44
C GLY A 14 4.42 -1.32 -34.39
N SER A 15 3.84 -0.30 -33.74
CA SER A 15 4.42 0.32 -32.57
C SER A 15 4.77 -0.81 -31.60
N PRO A 16 6.00 -0.89 -31.06
CA PRO A 16 6.32 -1.93 -30.08
C PRO A 16 5.27 -1.83 -28.98
N ALA A 17 4.47 -2.88 -28.80
CA ALA A 17 3.44 -2.89 -27.78
C ALA A 17 4.13 -2.66 -26.44
N THR A 18 3.94 -1.48 -25.85
CA THR A 18 4.50 -1.16 -24.54
C THR A 18 4.06 -2.25 -23.57
N PRO A 19 4.98 -2.92 -22.86
CA PRO A 19 4.61 -3.96 -21.93
C PRO A 19 3.57 -3.41 -20.95
N VAL A 20 2.39 -4.05 -20.88
CA VAL A 20 1.33 -3.65 -19.95
C VAL A 20 1.80 -4.03 -18.55
N LEU A 21 2.31 -3.04 -17.81
CA LEU A 21 2.70 -3.22 -16.42
C LEU A 21 1.45 -3.33 -15.53
N GLY A 22 1.55 -4.08 -14.43
CA GLY A 22 0.49 -4.17 -13.43
C GLY A 22 0.23 -2.84 -12.74
N ASN A 23 -1.02 -2.58 -12.35
CA ASN A 23 -1.42 -1.35 -11.66
C ASN A 23 -1.18 -1.47 -10.14
N PRO A 24 -0.19 -0.78 -9.55
CA PRO A 24 0.07 -0.84 -8.12
C PRO A 24 -1.07 -0.30 -7.26
N ALA A 25 -1.94 0.58 -7.78
CA ALA A 25 -3.09 1.11 -7.05
C ALA A 25 -4.01 0.02 -6.49
N VAL A 26 -4.14 -1.07 -7.24
CA VAL A 26 -5.01 -2.19 -6.86
C VAL A 26 -4.50 -2.85 -5.58
N ILE A 27 -3.18 -3.03 -5.45
CA ILE A 27 -2.56 -3.57 -4.23
C ILE A 27 -2.70 -2.58 -3.08
N GLY A 28 -2.47 -1.28 -3.34
CA GLY A 28 -2.59 -0.24 -2.33
C GLY A 28 -3.99 -0.16 -1.73
N LEU A 29 -5.03 -0.17 -2.57
CA LEU A 29 -6.42 -0.13 -2.12
C LEU A 29 -6.86 -1.43 -1.44
N ALA A 30 -6.47 -2.59 -1.96
CA ALA A 30 -6.81 -3.87 -1.35
C ALA A 30 -6.16 -4.03 0.03
N GLY A 31 -4.90 -3.63 0.17
CA GLY A 31 -4.16 -3.61 1.44
C GLY A 31 -4.86 -2.74 2.48
N PHE A 32 -5.23 -1.53 2.08
CA PHE A 32 -5.95 -0.60 2.95
C PHE A 32 -7.31 -1.14 3.38
N ALA A 33 -8.13 -1.54 2.40
CA ALA A 33 -9.51 -1.92 2.63
C ALA A 33 -9.62 -3.18 3.50
N LEU A 34 -8.84 -4.23 3.21
CA LEU A 34 -8.89 -5.47 3.97
C LEU A 34 -8.39 -5.26 5.40
N THR A 35 -7.28 -4.55 5.59
CA THR A 35 -6.73 -4.30 6.92
C THR A 35 -7.68 -3.45 7.76
N THR A 36 -8.27 -2.40 7.17
CA THR A 36 -9.29 -1.57 7.83
C THR A 36 -10.50 -2.40 8.20
N PHE A 37 -11.02 -3.20 7.26
CA PHE A 37 -12.18 -4.04 7.51
C PHE A 37 -11.96 -4.99 8.69
N VAL A 38 -10.81 -5.68 8.73
CA VAL A 38 -10.50 -6.60 9.83
C VAL A 38 -10.26 -5.86 11.15
N LEU A 39 -9.67 -4.66 11.13
CA LEU A 39 -9.60 -3.80 12.32
C LEU A 39 -11.01 -3.46 12.84
N GLN A 40 -11.95 -3.14 11.95
CA GLN A 40 -13.33 -2.85 12.36
C GLN A 40 -14.04 -4.10 12.90
N LEU A 41 -13.77 -5.29 12.35
CA LEU A 41 -14.26 -6.55 12.93
C LEU A 41 -13.69 -6.81 14.32
N HIS A 42 -12.42 -6.45 14.56
CA HIS A 42 -11.83 -6.50 15.89
C HIS A 42 -12.51 -5.51 16.86
N ASN A 43 -12.75 -4.27 16.42
CA ASN A 43 -13.46 -3.27 17.21
C ASN A 43 -14.91 -3.68 17.56
N LEU A 44 -15.53 -4.53 16.73
CA LEU A 44 -16.84 -5.14 17.00
C LEU A 44 -16.76 -6.40 17.89
N GLY A 45 -15.56 -6.84 18.29
CA GLY A 45 -15.36 -8.05 19.10
C GLY A 45 -15.51 -9.37 18.34
N LEU A 46 -15.57 -9.32 17.00
CA LEU A 46 -15.80 -10.50 16.15
C LEU A 46 -14.52 -11.25 15.80
N VAL A 47 -13.37 -10.58 15.84
CA VAL A 47 -12.04 -11.14 15.52
C VAL A 47 -11.04 -10.70 16.59
N GLY A 48 -10.08 -11.56 16.91
CA GLY A 48 -8.97 -11.21 17.81
C GLY A 48 -8.03 -10.14 17.21
N LEU A 49 -7.11 -9.63 18.03
CA LEU A 49 -6.16 -8.61 17.57
C LEU A 49 -5.09 -9.16 16.60
N ALA A 50 -4.73 -10.44 16.71
CA ALA A 50 -3.63 -11.02 15.93
C ALA A 50 -3.79 -10.91 14.40
N PRO A 51 -4.97 -11.19 13.80
CA PRO A 51 -5.19 -10.95 12.36
C PRO A 51 -4.98 -9.49 11.93
N VAL A 52 -5.35 -8.52 12.78
CA VAL A 52 -5.13 -7.10 12.52
C VAL A 52 -3.63 -6.80 12.48
N ILE A 53 -2.87 -7.34 13.44
CA ILE A 53 -1.42 -7.15 13.50
C ILE A 53 -0.73 -7.71 12.26
N TRP A 54 -1.09 -8.93 11.84
CA TRP A 54 -0.51 -9.54 10.64
C TRP A 54 -0.86 -8.80 9.36
N LEU A 55 -2.13 -8.42 9.18
CA LEU A 55 -2.55 -7.65 8.00
C LEU A 55 -1.95 -6.26 7.99
N GLY A 56 -1.88 -5.59 9.15
CA GLY A 56 -1.27 -4.27 9.31
C GLY A 56 0.22 -4.27 9.02
N LEU A 57 0.95 -5.35 9.33
CA LEU A 57 2.39 -5.41 9.05
C LEU A 57 2.66 -5.79 7.58
N VAL A 58 2.00 -6.84 7.10
CA VAL A 58 2.33 -7.47 5.81
C VAL A 58 1.59 -6.78 4.67
N PHE A 59 0.27 -6.66 4.75
CA PHE A 59 -0.55 -6.27 3.60
C PHE A 59 -0.89 -4.78 3.58
N GLY A 60 -1.63 -4.29 4.58
CA GLY A 60 -1.89 -2.86 4.76
C GLY A 60 -0.64 -2.04 5.09
N GLY A 61 0.43 -2.69 5.58
CA GLY A 61 1.72 -2.06 5.83
C GLY A 61 2.67 -2.20 4.64
N SER A 62 3.41 -3.31 4.60
CA SER A 62 4.54 -3.49 3.68
C SER A 62 4.13 -3.50 2.20
N CYS A 63 3.13 -4.30 1.82
CA CYS A 63 2.67 -4.35 0.43
C CYS A 63 2.08 -3.02 -0.03
N GLN A 64 1.28 -2.36 0.80
CA GLN A 64 0.71 -1.05 0.50
C GLN A 64 1.79 0.04 0.39
N LEU A 65 2.79 0.03 1.26
CA LEU A 65 3.94 0.94 1.18
C LEU A 65 4.71 0.75 -0.14
N ILE A 66 5.01 -0.50 -0.51
CA ILE A 66 5.69 -0.83 -1.76
C ILE A 66 4.85 -0.40 -2.97
N ALA A 67 3.54 -0.65 -2.94
CA ALA A 67 2.61 -0.19 -3.99
C ALA A 67 2.67 1.33 -4.15
N GLY A 68 2.70 2.08 -3.05
CA GLY A 68 2.91 3.53 -3.09
C GLY A 68 4.22 3.93 -3.75
N LEU A 69 5.35 3.30 -3.41
CA LEU A 69 6.64 3.57 -4.05
C LEU A 69 6.62 3.26 -5.56
N MET A 70 5.83 2.27 -5.99
CA MET A 70 5.67 1.92 -7.40
C MET A 70 4.81 2.94 -8.17
N GLU A 71 3.89 3.65 -7.52
CA GLU A 71 3.09 4.74 -8.13
C GLU A 71 3.94 5.95 -8.53
N PHE A 72 5.13 6.11 -7.96
CA PHE A 72 6.07 7.13 -8.44
C PHE A 72 6.42 6.91 -9.93
N LYS A 73 6.49 5.65 -10.37
CA LYS A 73 6.82 5.28 -11.75
C LYS A 73 5.66 5.46 -12.74
N THR A 74 4.43 5.59 -12.24
CA THR A 74 3.22 5.76 -13.06
C THR A 74 2.81 7.23 -13.22
N GLY A 75 3.44 8.14 -12.46
CA GLY A 75 3.07 9.56 -12.40
C GLY A 75 1.85 9.83 -11.51
N ASN A 76 1.37 8.83 -10.76
CA ASN A 76 0.22 8.96 -9.87
C ASN A 76 0.63 9.51 -8.50
N ASN A 77 0.71 10.83 -8.38
CA ASN A 77 1.08 11.50 -7.13
C ASN A 77 0.12 11.22 -5.97
N PHE A 78 -1.18 11.06 -6.27
CA PHE A 78 -2.18 10.73 -5.26
C PHE A 78 -1.93 9.33 -4.69
N GLY A 79 -1.79 8.33 -5.57
CA GLY A 79 -1.51 6.95 -5.17
C GLY A 79 -0.18 6.83 -4.41
N PHE A 80 0.85 7.54 -4.88
CA PHE A 80 2.13 7.61 -4.17
C PHE A 80 1.95 8.08 -2.73
N MET A 81 1.35 9.25 -2.51
CA MET A 81 1.16 9.80 -1.16
C MET A 81 0.22 8.94 -0.31
N ALA A 82 -0.92 8.54 -0.88
CA ALA A 82 -1.92 7.77 -0.14
C ALA A 82 -1.38 6.41 0.32
N PHE A 83 -0.79 5.63 -0.59
CA PHE A 83 -0.37 4.27 -0.25
C PHE A 83 0.93 4.24 0.56
N THR A 84 1.89 5.13 0.31
CA THR A 84 3.08 5.21 1.18
C THR A 84 2.71 5.69 2.58
N GLY A 85 1.86 6.73 2.69
CA GLY A 85 1.41 7.27 3.97
C GLY A 85 0.60 6.27 4.79
N TYR A 86 -0.43 5.66 4.20
CA TYR A 86 -1.22 4.65 4.91
C TYR A 86 -0.44 3.35 5.18
N GLY A 87 0.49 2.97 4.30
CA GLY A 87 1.40 1.85 4.55
C GLY A 87 2.28 2.07 5.77
N ALA A 88 2.88 3.24 5.89
CA ALA A 88 3.66 3.63 7.07
C ALA A 88 2.79 3.74 8.33
N PHE A 89 1.56 4.26 8.21
CA PHE A 89 0.59 4.31 9.30
C PHE A 89 0.31 2.92 9.87
N TRP A 90 0.02 1.93 9.03
CA TRP A 90 -0.29 0.58 9.50
C TRP A 90 0.89 -0.08 10.21
N ILE A 91 2.10 0.08 9.69
CA ILE A 91 3.33 -0.42 10.33
C ILE A 91 3.52 0.26 11.70
N SER A 92 3.32 1.58 11.76
CA SER A 92 3.45 2.35 13.01
C SER A 92 2.41 1.92 14.04
N LEU A 93 1.16 1.71 13.62
CA LEU A 93 0.08 1.22 14.49
C LEU A 93 0.38 -0.17 15.04
N VAL A 94 0.90 -1.09 14.20
CA VAL A 94 1.31 -2.43 14.65
C VAL A 94 2.40 -2.35 15.71
N PHE A 95 3.41 -1.50 15.51
CA PHE A 95 4.46 -1.33 16.51
C PHE A 95 3.92 -0.71 17.79
N LEU A 96 3.08 0.32 17.70
CA LEU A 96 2.46 0.93 18.87
C LEU A 96 1.68 -0.10 19.70
N LEU A 97 0.85 -0.92 19.05
CA LEU A 97 0.06 -1.95 19.73
C LEU A 97 0.94 -3.07 20.30
N SER A 98 1.98 -3.47 19.58
CA SER A 98 2.86 -4.56 20.01
C SER A 98 3.75 -4.16 21.18
N PHE A 99 4.38 -2.99 21.13
CA PHE A 99 5.27 -2.50 22.18
C PHE A 99 4.53 -1.84 23.34
N GLY A 100 3.45 -1.12 23.04
CA GLY A 100 2.68 -0.40 24.06
C GLY A 100 1.85 -1.31 24.97
N THR A 101 1.40 -2.48 24.47
CA THR A 101 0.54 -3.39 25.24
C THR A 101 1.28 -4.62 25.78
N SER A 102 2.42 -5.02 25.22
CA SER A 102 3.15 -6.21 25.67
C SER A 102 4.05 -5.91 26.88
N PRO A 103 3.85 -6.58 28.04
CA PRO A 103 4.71 -6.42 29.20
C PRO A 103 6.17 -6.81 28.89
N LEU A 104 6.34 -7.90 28.13
CA LEU A 104 7.65 -8.41 27.74
C LEU A 104 8.40 -7.43 26.84
N LEU A 105 7.74 -6.93 25.77
CA LEU A 105 8.41 -6.01 24.84
C LEU A 105 8.65 -4.65 25.47
N GLY A 106 7.77 -4.20 26.37
CA GLY A 106 7.97 -2.96 27.12
C GLY A 106 9.12 -3.04 28.12
N GLU A 107 9.46 -4.21 28.65
CA GLU A 107 10.66 -4.39 29.49
C GLU A 107 11.94 -4.45 28.67
N ILE A 108 11.92 -5.14 27.52
CA ILE A 108 13.09 -5.23 26.63
C ILE A 108 13.38 -3.90 25.93
N PHE A 109 12.33 -3.15 25.58
CA PHE A 109 12.45 -1.85 24.91
C PHE A 109 11.67 -0.76 25.68
N PRO A 110 12.24 -0.25 26.79
CA PRO A 110 11.56 0.72 27.65
C PRO A 110 11.12 1.99 26.92
N ALA A 111 11.87 2.40 25.89
CA ALA A 111 11.58 3.59 25.10
C ALA A 111 10.29 3.50 24.27
N PHE A 112 9.74 2.31 24.01
CA PHE A 112 8.51 2.10 23.24
C PHE A 112 7.32 1.64 24.10
N LYS A 113 7.53 1.50 25.41
CA LYS A 113 6.47 1.15 26.36
C LYS A 113 5.57 2.36 26.57
N MET A 114 4.25 2.17 26.50
CA MET A 114 3.30 3.21 26.88
C MET A 114 3.21 3.34 28.41
N VAL A 115 3.33 4.55 28.94
CA VAL A 115 3.26 4.93 30.36
C VAL A 115 2.41 6.19 30.51
N GLY A 116 1.29 6.08 31.24
CA GLY A 116 0.57 7.18 31.89
C GLY A 116 -0.08 8.25 30.97
N PHE A 117 0.70 8.92 30.12
CA PHE A 117 0.33 10.07 29.29
C PHE A 117 0.48 9.80 27.79
N ASP A 118 0.76 8.56 27.37
CA ASP A 118 1.05 8.24 25.96
C ASP A 118 -0.20 8.16 25.04
N LEU A 119 -1.35 8.69 25.48
CA LEU A 119 -2.55 8.91 24.67
C LEU A 119 -3.26 10.21 25.07
#